data_AF-A0A5C6JUI4-F1
#
_entry.id   AF-A0A5C6JUI4-F1
#
_cell.length_a   1.000
_cell.length_b   1.000
_cell.length_c   1.000
_cell.angle_alpha   90.00
_cell.angle_beta   90.00
_cell.angle_gamma   90.00
#
_symmetry.space_group_name_H-M   'P 1'
#
loop_
_entity.id
_entity.type
_entity.pdbx_description
1 polymer ?
#
loop_
_entity_poly.entity_id
_entity_poly.type
_entity_poly.pdbx_seq_one_letter_code
_entity_poly.pdbx_strand_id
1 'polypeptide(L)'
;MPAAAAAGIYAVAEHVYGRRVGVCAVLLWAVLPVAVVQSMAYSESLFTALAAWALYALLTGRWVSAGLLAALAGLTRPVGGAVVAAVWAAAVVSFVRERSAARADGVRRTAHAPSPVAGPSTRVLVPFTLRRLLGVLIAPLGAAGYVLWVGHRTGEGPFGYLDVQAGWRNGFDGGYAFACFVADKFTSFPSALAGVGLIAGVALLLRLYVSGVRRGQPVELLVYTGVVLALALCASSYFGSKPRLLLPAFPVLLPLAEALARSRTSRSVLVTAALAIVSAVYGAFWLNGSGPP
;
A
#
# COMPACT_ATOMS: atom_id res chain seq x y z
N MET A 1 -5.89 -16.99 -5.88
CA MET A 1 -5.19 -15.83 -5.26
C MET A 1 -5.84 -14.47 -5.55
N PRO A 2 -6.18 -14.07 -6.80
CA PRO A 2 -6.76 -12.73 -7.05
C PRO A 2 -8.10 -12.50 -6.33
N ALA A 3 -8.93 -13.53 -6.16
CA ALA A 3 -10.16 -13.44 -5.36
C ALA A 3 -9.91 -13.05 -3.90
N ALA A 4 -8.83 -13.54 -3.29
CA ALA A 4 -8.47 -13.21 -1.91
C ALA A 4 -7.97 -11.75 -1.79
N ALA A 5 -7.26 -11.25 -2.81
CA ALA A 5 -6.88 -9.85 -2.89
C ALA A 5 -8.10 -8.94 -3.07
N ALA A 6 -8.99 -9.27 -4.00
CA ALA A 6 -10.24 -8.53 -4.21
C ALA A 6 -11.11 -8.50 -2.94
N ALA A 7 -11.24 -9.62 -2.23
CA ALA A 7 -11.95 -9.68 -0.96
C ALA A 7 -11.32 -8.77 0.12
N GLY A 8 -9.98 -8.76 0.23
CA GLY A 8 -9.27 -7.88 1.15
C GLY A 8 -9.44 -6.39 0.80
N ILE A 9 -9.35 -6.04 -0.48
CA ILE A 9 -9.56 -4.66 -0.96
C ILE A 9 -10.99 -4.21 -0.68
N TYR A 10 -11.98 -5.05 -0.97
CA TYR A 10 -13.38 -4.80 -0.65
C TYR A 10 -13.56 -4.58 0.86
N ALA A 11 -13.00 -5.46 1.69
CA ALA A 11 -13.14 -5.38 3.15
C ALA A 11 -12.53 -4.07 3.71
N VAL A 12 -11.36 -3.65 3.23
CA VAL A 12 -10.75 -2.36 3.62
C VAL A 12 -11.64 -1.19 3.19
N ALA A 13 -12.05 -1.17 1.93
CA ALA A 13 -12.83 -0.07 1.37
C ALA A 13 -14.25 0.02 1.97
N GLU A 14 -14.91 -1.11 2.21
CA GLU A 14 -16.20 -1.18 2.90
C GLU A 14 -16.08 -0.65 4.34
N HIS A 15 -15.03 -1.04 5.06
CA HIS A 15 -14.83 -0.62 6.44
C HIS A 15 -14.61 0.89 6.59
N VAL A 16 -13.90 1.52 5.63
CA VAL A 16 -13.56 2.95 5.70
C VAL A 16 -14.63 3.85 5.05
N TYR A 17 -15.23 3.41 3.93
CA TYR A 17 -16.07 4.25 3.08
C TYR A 17 -17.44 3.66 2.75
N GLY A 18 -17.74 2.45 3.22
CA GLY A 18 -19.00 1.76 3.01
C GLY A 18 -19.06 0.90 1.75
N ARG A 19 -20.11 0.08 1.68
CA ARG A 19 -20.24 -1.04 0.73
C ARG A 19 -20.11 -0.64 -0.75
N ARG A 20 -20.73 0.47 -1.16
CA ARG A 20 -20.68 0.93 -2.57
C ARG A 20 -19.25 1.27 -3.00
N VAL A 21 -18.48 1.92 -2.13
CA VAL A 21 -17.08 2.25 -2.40
C VAL A 21 -16.23 0.99 -2.47
N GLY A 22 -16.53 -0.02 -1.65
CA GLY A 22 -15.89 -1.34 -1.73
C GLY A 22 -16.04 -2.00 -3.11
N VAL A 23 -17.26 -2.02 -3.66
CA VAL A 23 -17.50 -2.57 -5.00
C VAL A 23 -16.76 -1.76 -6.06
N CYS A 24 -16.85 -0.42 -6.03
CA CYS A 24 -16.14 0.44 -6.98
C CYS A 24 -14.62 0.28 -6.89
N ALA A 25 -14.06 0.08 -5.71
CA ALA A 25 -12.62 -0.11 -5.51
C ALA A 25 -12.14 -1.42 -6.14
N VAL A 26 -12.87 -2.52 -5.95
CA VAL A 26 -12.56 -3.81 -6.59
C VAL A 26 -12.71 -3.73 -8.09
N LEU A 27 -13.77 -3.10 -8.60
CA LEU A 27 -13.97 -2.90 -10.04
C LEU A 27 -12.82 -2.10 -10.65
N LEU A 28 -12.45 -0.97 -10.06
CA LEU A 28 -11.31 -0.18 -10.55
C LEU A 28 -10.02 -0.99 -10.51
N TRP A 29 -9.76 -1.72 -9.42
CA TRP A 29 -8.57 -2.56 -9.29
C TRP A 29 -8.53 -3.70 -10.32
N ALA A 30 -9.67 -4.29 -10.64
CA ALA A 30 -9.78 -5.38 -11.62
C ALA A 30 -9.76 -4.89 -13.08
N VAL A 31 -10.11 -3.63 -13.32
CA VAL A 31 -10.30 -3.09 -14.68
C VAL A 31 -9.12 -2.24 -15.16
N LEU A 32 -8.26 -1.74 -14.25
CA LEU A 32 -7.07 -1.00 -14.64
C LEU A 32 -6.19 -1.82 -15.62
N PRO A 33 -5.50 -1.17 -16.59
CA PRO A 33 -4.68 -1.85 -17.63
C PRO A 33 -3.67 -2.88 -17.12
N VAL A 34 -3.28 -2.77 -15.85
CA VAL A 34 -2.36 -3.68 -15.16
C VAL A 34 -3.01 -5.04 -14.83
N ALA A 35 -4.33 -5.18 -14.95
CA ALA A 35 -5.06 -6.41 -14.69
C ALA A 35 -4.61 -7.59 -15.58
N VAL A 36 -4.11 -7.32 -16.79
CA VAL A 36 -3.53 -8.34 -17.69
C VAL A 36 -2.35 -9.04 -17.02
N VAL A 37 -1.57 -8.31 -16.23
CA VAL A 37 -0.43 -8.84 -15.46
C VAL A 37 -0.89 -9.69 -14.27
N GLN A 38 -2.13 -9.56 -13.80
CA GLN A 38 -2.69 -10.42 -12.75
C GLN A 38 -2.95 -11.86 -13.23
N SER A 39 -3.11 -12.05 -14.55
CA SER A 39 -3.31 -13.37 -15.16
C SER A 39 -1.99 -14.17 -15.29
N MET A 40 -0.85 -13.48 -15.24
CA MET A 40 0.44 -14.14 -15.18
C MET A 40 0.69 -14.64 -13.75
N ALA A 41 1.00 -15.93 -13.60
CA ALA A 41 1.20 -16.60 -12.32
C ALA A 41 2.38 -16.00 -11.53
N TYR A 42 2.11 -14.92 -10.80
CA TYR A 42 3.14 -14.14 -10.14
C TYR A 42 2.76 -13.78 -8.69
N SER A 43 3.77 -13.56 -7.85
CA SER A 43 3.65 -13.38 -6.39
C SER A 43 3.00 -12.04 -5.96
N GLU A 44 2.70 -11.13 -6.88
CA GLU A 44 2.02 -9.85 -6.63
C GLU A 44 0.60 -10.04 -6.12
N SER A 45 -0.14 -11.00 -6.66
CA SER A 45 -1.51 -11.27 -6.24
C SER A 45 -1.54 -11.81 -4.81
N LEU A 46 -0.55 -12.62 -4.44
CA LEU A 46 -0.36 -13.09 -3.06
C LEU A 46 0.03 -11.93 -2.14
N PHE A 47 1.03 -11.14 -2.53
CA PHE A 47 1.47 -9.98 -1.76
C PHE A 47 0.34 -8.97 -1.54
N THR A 48 -0.44 -8.65 -2.59
CA THR A 48 -1.58 -7.75 -2.50
C THR A 48 -2.65 -8.29 -1.56
N ALA A 49 -2.91 -9.59 -1.59
CA ALA A 49 -3.83 -10.22 -0.63
C ALA A 49 -3.31 -10.07 0.81
N LEU A 50 -2.05 -10.44 1.07
CA LEU A 50 -1.45 -10.32 2.41
C LEU A 50 -1.45 -8.87 2.91
N ALA A 51 -1.09 -7.91 2.05
CA ALA A 51 -1.10 -6.48 2.38
C ALA A 51 -2.51 -5.97 2.66
N ALA A 52 -3.50 -6.29 1.81
CA ALA A 52 -4.89 -5.85 2.01
C ALA A 52 -5.48 -6.41 3.31
N TRP A 53 -5.26 -7.70 3.59
CA TRP A 53 -5.72 -8.31 4.84
C TRP A 53 -4.95 -7.81 6.08
N ALA A 54 -3.66 -7.50 5.96
CA ALA A 54 -2.88 -6.89 7.04
C ALA A 54 -3.42 -5.49 7.38
N LEU A 55 -3.70 -4.66 6.37
CA LEU A 55 -4.29 -3.34 6.53
C LEU A 55 -5.70 -3.44 7.11
N TYR A 56 -6.53 -4.39 6.65
CA TYR A 56 -7.84 -4.65 7.25
C TYR A 56 -7.74 -5.06 8.72
N ALA A 57 -6.77 -5.93 9.06
CA ALA A 57 -6.51 -6.32 10.44
C ALA A 57 -6.06 -5.14 11.31
N LEU A 58 -5.27 -4.20 10.79
CA LEU A 58 -4.92 -2.96 11.48
C LEU A 58 -6.14 -2.10 11.76
N LEU A 59 -6.97 -1.85 10.73
CA LEU A 59 -8.18 -1.04 10.84
C LEU A 59 -9.19 -1.63 11.83
N THR A 60 -9.25 -2.96 11.93
CA THR A 60 -10.12 -3.68 12.88
C THR A 60 -9.48 -3.92 14.26
N GLY A 61 -8.26 -3.42 14.51
CA GLY A 61 -7.56 -3.54 15.79
C GLY A 61 -6.98 -4.93 16.10
N ARG A 62 -6.88 -5.82 15.11
CA ARG A 62 -6.34 -7.18 15.22
C ARG A 62 -4.82 -7.21 14.99
N TRP A 63 -4.08 -6.59 15.92
CA TRP A 63 -2.63 -6.35 15.80
C TRP A 63 -1.77 -7.59 15.55
N VAL A 64 -2.05 -8.72 16.20
CA VAL A 64 -1.25 -9.96 16.02
C VAL A 64 -1.42 -10.51 14.60
N SER A 65 -2.67 -10.55 14.10
CA SER A 65 -2.94 -10.96 12.72
C SER A 65 -2.31 -10.02 11.72
N ALA A 66 -2.36 -8.70 11.96
CA ALA A 66 -1.68 -7.71 11.13
C ALA A 66 -0.17 -7.93 11.09
N GLY A 67 0.46 -8.17 12.25
CA GLY A 67 1.90 -8.47 12.34
C GLY A 67 2.28 -9.76 11.61
N LEU A 68 1.52 -10.84 11.78
CA LEU A 68 1.76 -12.11 11.09
C LEU A 68 1.62 -11.98 9.57
N LEU A 69 0.57 -11.30 9.10
CA LEU A 69 0.37 -11.06 7.67
C LEU A 69 1.46 -10.14 7.09
N ALA A 70 1.92 -9.15 7.86
CA ALA A 70 3.05 -8.30 7.48
C ALA A 70 4.36 -9.08 7.39
N ALA A 71 4.62 -10.00 8.32
CA ALA A 71 5.78 -10.88 8.28
C ALA A 71 5.73 -11.80 7.04
N LEU A 72 4.59 -12.43 6.77
CA LEU A 72 4.40 -13.24 5.56
C LEU A 72 4.57 -12.39 4.30
N ALA A 73 4.05 -11.16 4.27
CA ALA A 73 4.26 -10.24 3.14
C ALA A 73 5.74 -9.90 2.94
N GLY A 74 6.48 -9.66 4.03
CA GLY A 74 7.93 -9.42 4.02
C GLY A 74 8.76 -10.59 3.50
N LEU A 75 8.33 -11.83 3.75
CA LEU A 75 8.97 -13.04 3.18
C LEU A 75 8.75 -13.17 1.68
N THR A 76 7.64 -12.63 1.15
CA THR A 76 7.37 -12.75 -0.29
C THR A 76 8.18 -11.76 -1.12
N ARG A 77 8.38 -10.53 -0.64
CA ARG A 77 9.02 -9.44 -1.39
C ARG A 77 9.63 -8.38 -0.46
N PRO A 78 10.72 -7.71 -0.86
CA PRO A 78 11.28 -6.55 -0.14
C PRO A 78 10.27 -5.40 0.04
N VAL A 79 9.29 -5.26 -0.86
CA VAL A 79 8.19 -4.28 -0.75
C VAL A 79 7.32 -4.50 0.51
N GLY A 80 7.40 -5.67 1.16
CA GLY A 80 6.75 -5.93 2.44
C GLY A 80 7.13 -4.97 3.56
N GLY A 81 8.27 -4.28 3.45
CA GLY A 81 8.62 -3.15 4.33
C GLY A 81 7.54 -2.06 4.39
N ALA A 82 6.76 -1.86 3.30
CA ALA A 82 5.64 -0.93 3.30
C ALA A 82 4.52 -1.31 4.28
N VAL A 83 4.25 -2.62 4.42
CA VAL A 83 3.25 -3.13 5.37
C VAL A 83 3.77 -2.99 6.81
N VAL A 84 5.06 -3.27 7.03
CA VAL A 84 5.71 -3.07 8.34
C VAL A 84 5.64 -1.60 8.76
N ALA A 85 5.98 -0.68 7.85
CA ALA A 85 5.89 0.76 8.10
C ALA A 85 4.46 1.19 8.47
N ALA A 86 3.45 0.63 7.79
CA ALA A 86 2.05 0.90 8.13
C ALA A 86 1.66 0.39 9.53
N VAL A 87 2.11 -0.82 9.92
CA VAL A 87 1.88 -1.36 11.28
C VAL A 87 2.52 -0.45 12.33
N TRP A 88 3.77 -0.02 12.11
CA TRP A 88 4.48 0.86 13.04
C TRP A 88 3.83 2.24 13.15
N ALA A 89 3.44 2.84 12.02
CA ALA A 89 2.74 4.11 12.02
C ALA A 89 1.39 4.04 12.75
N ALA A 90 0.61 2.96 12.53
CA ALA A 90 -0.63 2.69 13.27
C ALA A 90 -0.37 2.64 14.78
N ALA A 91 0.68 1.94 15.19
CA ALA A 91 1.04 1.78 16.60
C ALA A 91 1.42 3.12 17.24
N VAL A 92 2.20 3.95 16.54
CA VAL A 92 2.57 5.29 17.01
C VAL A 92 1.33 6.18 17.14
N VAL A 93 0.48 6.24 16.10
CA VAL A 93 -0.73 7.09 16.12
C VAL A 93 -1.70 6.65 17.22
N SER A 94 -1.90 5.35 17.41
CA SER A 94 -2.76 4.84 18.48
C SER A 94 -2.23 5.20 19.87
N PHE A 95 -0.92 5.09 20.10
CA PHE A 95 -0.30 5.52 21.36
C PHE A 95 -0.44 7.03 21.60
N VAL A 96 -0.25 7.86 20.57
CA VAL A 96 -0.42 9.32 20.66
C VAL A 96 -1.87 9.70 20.97
N ARG A 97 -2.85 9.01 20.36
CA ARG A 97 -4.29 9.22 20.61
C ARG A 97 -4.67 8.84 22.05
N GLU A 98 -4.21 7.69 22.54
CA GLU A 98 -4.44 7.24 23.92
C GLU A 98 -3.84 8.21 24.94
N ARG A 99 -2.62 8.69 24.69
CA ARG A 99 -1.96 9.67 25.57
C ARG A 99 -2.68 11.02 25.57
N SER A 100 -3.14 11.47 24.42
CA SER A 100 -3.92 12.71 24.28
C SER A 100 -5.26 12.62 25.01
N ALA A 101 -5.97 11.50 24.89
CA ALA A 101 -7.22 11.25 25.59
C ALA A 101 -7.02 11.22 27.12
N ALA A 102 -6.01 10.49 27.60
CA ALA A 102 -5.68 10.44 29.03
C ALA A 102 -5.30 11.82 29.60
N ARG A 103 -4.65 12.68 28.80
CA ARG A 103 -4.33 14.06 29.19
C ARG A 103 -5.58 14.94 29.26
N ALA A 104 -6.50 14.80 28.32
CA ALA A 104 -7.77 15.54 28.31
C ALA A 104 -8.67 15.14 29.50
N ASP A 105 -8.73 13.85 29.85
CA ASP A 105 -9.47 13.36 31.01
C ASP A 105 -8.89 13.86 32.34
N GLY A 106 -7.55 13.97 32.44
CA GLY A 106 -6.88 14.55 33.61
C GLY A 106 -7.21 16.03 33.82
N VAL A 107 -7.30 16.81 32.75
CA VAL A 107 -7.71 18.23 32.79
C VAL A 107 -9.19 18.38 33.18
N ARG A 108 -10.08 17.49 32.70
CA ARG A 108 -11.51 17.50 33.10
C ARG A 108 -11.71 17.10 34.56
N ARG A 109 -10.99 16.11 35.08
CA ARG A 109 -11.09 15.67 36.48
C ARG A 109 -10.57 16.72 37.47
N THR A 110 -9.51 17.44 37.11
CA THR A 110 -8.97 18.53 37.95
C THR A 110 -9.91 19.74 37.98
N ALA A 111 -10.67 19.98 36.91
CA ALA A 111 -11.69 21.03 36.85
C ALA A 111 -13.00 20.70 37.59
N HIS A 112 -13.25 19.44 37.97
CA HIS A 112 -14.53 18.97 38.53
C HIS A 112 -14.37 18.22 39.86
N ALA A 113 -13.49 18.70 40.75
CA ALA A 113 -13.19 18.03 42.00
C ALA A 113 -14.35 18.10 43.02
N PRO A 114 -14.81 16.94 43.55
CA PRO A 114 -15.04 16.79 44.97
C PRO A 114 -14.08 15.75 45.60
N SER A 115 -13.67 16.06 46.83
CA SER A 115 -12.92 15.35 47.90
C SER A 115 -12.10 14.06 47.61
N PRO A 116 -10.90 13.92 48.21
CA PRO A 116 -9.96 12.86 47.92
C PRO A 116 -10.31 11.56 48.66
N VAL A 117 -10.85 10.56 47.96
CA VAL A 117 -10.78 9.16 48.39
C VAL A 117 -10.09 8.38 47.29
N ALA A 118 -8.78 8.24 47.41
CA ALA A 118 -7.92 7.52 46.47
C ALA A 118 -7.92 6.02 46.80
N GLY A 119 -8.76 5.24 46.10
CA GLY A 119 -8.58 3.80 45.99
C GLY A 119 -7.58 3.46 44.87
N PRO A 120 -6.70 2.45 45.04
CA PRO A 120 -5.74 2.07 44.01
C PRO A 120 -6.50 1.52 42.80
N SER A 121 -6.59 2.33 41.76
CA SER A 121 -7.17 1.92 40.48
C SER A 121 -6.15 1.05 39.75
N THR A 122 -6.11 -0.25 40.05
CA THR A 122 -5.42 -1.26 39.24
C THR A 122 -6.10 -1.33 37.89
N ARG A 123 -5.74 -0.40 36.98
CA ARG A 123 -6.15 -0.44 35.59
C ARG A 123 -5.54 -1.69 34.95
N VAL A 124 -6.36 -2.71 34.76
CA VAL A 124 -6.12 -3.83 33.84
C VAL A 124 -6.13 -3.27 32.40
N LEU A 125 -5.12 -2.47 32.04
CA LEU A 125 -4.90 -1.94 30.68
C LEU A 125 -3.98 -2.85 29.85
N VAL A 126 -3.54 -3.95 30.45
CA VAL A 126 -2.45 -4.79 29.97
C VAL A 126 -2.77 -5.63 28.71
N PRO A 127 -3.98 -6.19 28.49
CA PRO A 127 -4.17 -7.14 27.39
C PRO A 127 -4.17 -6.48 26.00
N PHE A 128 -4.62 -5.23 25.88
CA PHE A 128 -4.63 -4.51 24.60
C PHE A 128 -3.21 -4.08 24.19
N THR A 129 -2.40 -3.66 25.16
CA THR A 129 -1.02 -3.22 24.95
C THR A 129 -0.12 -4.38 24.50
N LEU A 130 -0.25 -5.56 25.13
CA LEU A 130 0.54 -6.73 24.77
C LEU A 130 0.27 -7.20 23.34
N ARG A 131 -1.01 -7.31 22.93
CA ARG A 131 -1.37 -7.71 21.57
C ARG A 131 -0.83 -6.74 20.51
N ARG A 132 -0.84 -5.43 20.81
CA ARG A 132 -0.25 -4.40 19.96
C ARG A 132 1.27 -4.56 19.85
N LEU A 133 1.98 -4.71 20.96
CA LEU A 133 3.42 -4.92 20.98
C LEU A 133 3.82 -6.18 20.20
N LEU A 134 3.09 -7.29 20.39
CA LEU A 134 3.32 -8.51 19.61
C LEU A 134 3.17 -8.25 18.11
N GLY A 135 2.11 -7.56 17.68
CA GLY A 135 1.94 -7.21 16.26
C GLY A 135 3.10 -6.38 15.70
N VAL A 136 3.57 -5.38 16.45
CA VAL A 136 4.69 -4.50 16.07
C VAL A 136 6.01 -5.26 15.96
N LEU A 137 6.27 -6.19 16.89
CA LEU A 137 7.48 -6.99 16.92
C LEU A 137 7.49 -8.10 15.87
N ILE A 138 6.33 -8.72 15.59
CA ILE A 138 6.22 -9.78 14.60
C ILE A 138 6.37 -9.22 13.18
N ALA A 139 5.80 -8.04 12.90
CA ALA A 139 5.77 -7.45 11.56
C ALA A 139 7.12 -7.45 10.81
N PRO A 140 8.24 -6.96 11.39
CA PRO A 140 9.53 -6.93 10.68
C PRO A 140 10.20 -8.30 10.53
N LEU A 141 9.82 -9.33 11.30
CA LEU A 141 10.57 -10.59 11.37
C LEU A 141 10.67 -11.30 10.04
N GLY A 142 9.64 -11.22 9.20
CA GLY A 142 9.68 -11.86 7.88
C GLY A 142 10.65 -11.19 6.92
N ALA A 143 10.64 -9.85 6.84
CA ALA A 143 11.57 -9.10 6.01
C ALA A 143 13.01 -9.21 6.53
N ALA A 144 13.21 -9.08 7.85
CA ALA A 144 14.52 -9.23 8.48
C ALA A 144 15.06 -10.66 8.30
N GLY A 145 14.23 -11.68 8.51
CA GLY A 145 14.61 -13.08 8.33
C GLY A 145 15.03 -13.38 6.89
N TYR A 146 14.33 -12.84 5.89
CA TYR A 146 14.71 -12.97 4.49
C TYR A 146 16.06 -12.30 4.18
N VAL A 147 16.25 -11.04 4.58
CA VAL A 147 17.49 -10.28 4.35
C VAL A 147 18.69 -10.97 5.02
N LEU A 148 18.53 -11.38 6.29
CA LEU A 148 19.58 -12.07 7.03
C LEU A 148 19.88 -13.45 6.44
N TRP A 149 18.88 -14.18 5.98
CA TRP A 149 19.08 -15.47 5.31
C TRP A 149 19.86 -15.30 4.00
N VAL A 150 19.54 -14.30 3.18
CA VAL A 150 20.29 -13.99 1.95
C VAL A 150 21.73 -13.63 2.30
N GLY A 151 21.94 -12.71 3.24
CA GLY A 151 23.28 -12.30 3.67
C GLY A 151 24.13 -13.45 4.22
N HIS A 152 23.52 -14.37 4.97
CA HIS A 152 24.18 -15.58 5.43
C HIS A 152 24.55 -16.53 4.28
N ARG A 153 23.68 -16.64 3.26
CA ARG A 153 23.91 -17.49 2.08
C ARG A 153 24.96 -16.93 1.11
N THR A 154 25.07 -15.61 0.98
CA THR A 154 26.06 -14.96 0.11
C THR A 154 27.42 -14.78 0.78
N GLY A 155 27.50 -14.89 2.11
CA GLY A 155 28.75 -14.75 2.86
C GLY A 155 29.17 -13.30 3.09
N GLU A 156 28.35 -12.33 2.68
CA GLU A 156 28.63 -10.88 2.76
C GLU A 156 28.06 -10.23 4.03
N GLY A 157 27.67 -11.03 5.02
CA GLY A 157 27.14 -10.54 6.29
C GLY A 157 25.72 -9.98 6.17
N PRO A 158 25.23 -9.17 7.14
CA PRO A 158 23.84 -8.76 7.23
C PRO A 158 23.37 -7.84 6.09
N PHE A 159 24.29 -7.25 5.32
CA PHE A 159 23.99 -6.37 4.19
C PHE A 159 24.10 -7.04 2.83
N GLY A 160 24.48 -8.33 2.75
CA GLY A 160 24.68 -9.03 1.48
C GLY A 160 23.45 -9.06 0.55
N TYR A 161 22.24 -8.86 1.08
CA TYR A 161 21.06 -8.63 0.24
C TYR A 161 21.16 -7.36 -0.61
N LEU A 162 21.65 -6.25 -0.02
CA LEU A 162 21.82 -4.97 -0.71
C LEU A 162 22.92 -5.05 -1.75
N ASP A 163 23.99 -5.78 -1.47
CA ASP A 163 25.08 -6.02 -2.41
C ASP A 163 24.61 -6.85 -3.62
N VAL A 164 23.80 -7.89 -3.38
CA VAL A 164 23.10 -8.60 -4.45
C VAL A 164 22.21 -7.64 -5.25
N GLN A 165 21.38 -6.81 -4.60
CA GLN A 165 20.55 -5.84 -5.32
C GLN A 165 21.38 -4.86 -6.17
N ALA A 166 22.51 -4.38 -5.65
CA ALA A 166 23.43 -3.51 -6.36
C ALA A 166 24.03 -4.21 -7.60
N GLY A 167 24.35 -5.50 -7.52
CA GLY A 167 24.78 -6.32 -8.66
C GLY A 167 23.73 -6.41 -9.78
N TRP A 168 22.45 -6.33 -9.44
CA TRP A 168 21.34 -6.24 -10.41
C TRP A 168 21.02 -4.79 -10.85
N ARG A 169 21.85 -3.81 -10.48
CA ARG A 169 21.62 -2.36 -10.68
C ARG A 169 20.30 -1.85 -10.07
N ASN A 170 19.74 -2.61 -9.13
CA ASN A 170 18.60 -2.22 -8.32
C ASN A 170 19.10 -1.43 -7.12
N GLY A 171 18.56 -0.24 -6.93
CA GLY A 171 18.93 0.68 -5.88
C GLY A 171 17.88 1.77 -5.71
N PHE A 172 18.14 2.68 -4.78
CA PHE A 172 17.31 3.85 -4.56
C PHE A 172 18.07 5.08 -5.02
N ASP A 173 17.66 5.65 -6.16
CA ASP A 173 18.32 6.82 -6.77
C ASP A 173 17.47 8.10 -6.64
N GLY A 174 16.44 8.06 -5.79
CA GLY A 174 15.50 9.17 -5.61
C GLY A 174 14.61 9.43 -6.82
N GLY A 175 14.63 8.58 -7.86
CA GLY A 175 13.86 8.75 -9.09
C GLY A 175 14.63 9.42 -10.22
N TYR A 176 15.94 9.62 -10.07
CA TYR A 176 16.78 10.22 -11.11
C TYR A 176 16.76 9.42 -12.42
N ALA A 177 17.00 8.10 -12.38
CA ALA A 177 16.95 7.27 -13.57
C ALA A 177 15.55 7.24 -14.19
N PHE A 178 14.49 7.36 -13.38
CA PHE A 178 13.12 7.47 -13.90
C PHE A 178 12.91 8.79 -14.64
N ALA A 179 13.43 9.90 -14.12
CA ALA A 179 13.36 11.20 -14.79
C ALA A 179 14.12 11.20 -16.12
N CYS A 180 15.33 10.63 -16.15
CA CYS A 180 16.09 10.45 -17.40
C CYS A 180 15.33 9.56 -18.40
N PHE A 181 14.78 8.43 -17.95
CA PHE A 181 13.97 7.55 -18.80
C PHE A 181 12.75 8.25 -19.40
N VAL A 182 12.06 9.10 -18.62
CA VAL A 182 10.95 9.93 -19.11
C VAL A 182 11.46 10.94 -20.14
N ALA A 183 12.57 11.62 -19.87
CA ALA A 183 13.18 12.59 -20.76
C ALA A 183 13.58 11.96 -22.10
N ASP A 184 14.17 10.76 -22.09
CA ASP A 184 14.55 10.02 -23.30
C ASP A 184 13.35 9.73 -24.21
N LYS A 185 12.13 9.58 -23.68
CA LYS A 185 10.94 9.40 -24.51
C LYS A 185 10.62 10.59 -25.40
N PHE A 186 11.04 11.80 -25.02
CA PHE A 186 10.84 13.02 -25.79
C PHE A 186 11.85 13.22 -26.93
N THR A 187 12.84 12.31 -27.08
CA THR A 187 13.85 12.42 -28.14
C THR A 187 13.34 11.99 -29.52
N SER A 188 12.17 11.35 -29.62
CA SER A 188 11.61 10.86 -30.87
C SER A 188 10.08 10.81 -30.84
N PHE A 189 9.46 10.87 -32.02
CA PHE A 189 8.04 10.60 -32.21
C PHE A 189 7.89 9.18 -32.82
N PRO A 190 7.00 8.31 -32.29
CA PRO A 190 5.87 8.58 -31.39
C PRO A 190 6.16 8.38 -29.89
N SER A 191 7.39 8.08 -29.48
CA SER A 191 7.71 7.81 -28.06
C SER A 191 7.38 8.98 -27.13
N ALA A 192 7.39 10.22 -27.63
CA ALA A 192 6.97 11.39 -26.88
C ALA A 192 5.54 11.27 -26.31
N LEU A 193 4.62 10.62 -27.03
CA LEU A 193 3.25 10.38 -26.54
C LEU A 193 3.25 9.46 -25.32
N ALA A 194 4.11 8.46 -25.28
CA ALA A 194 4.30 7.59 -24.13
C ALA A 194 4.92 8.35 -22.94
N GLY A 195 5.84 9.28 -23.20
CA GLY A 195 6.40 10.18 -22.19
C GLY A 195 5.34 11.05 -21.53
N VAL A 196 4.48 11.69 -22.34
CA VAL A 196 3.33 12.48 -21.84
C VAL A 196 2.37 11.61 -21.02
N GLY A 197 2.03 10.42 -21.52
CA GLY A 197 1.17 9.48 -20.80
C GLY A 197 1.74 9.06 -19.44
N LEU A 198 3.05 8.84 -19.37
CA LEU A 198 3.75 8.48 -18.14
C LEU A 198 3.71 9.63 -17.11
N ILE A 199 3.99 10.87 -17.55
CA ILE A 199 3.89 12.07 -16.69
C ILE A 199 2.45 12.25 -16.19
N ALA A 200 1.45 12.14 -17.07
CA ALA A 200 0.05 12.25 -16.70
C ALA A 200 -0.37 11.16 -15.69
N GLY A 201 0.11 9.93 -15.85
CA GLY A 201 -0.12 8.82 -14.92
C GLY A 201 0.48 9.09 -13.53
N VAL A 202 1.73 9.54 -13.47
CA VAL A 202 2.40 9.90 -12.20
C VAL A 202 1.68 11.07 -11.52
N ALA A 203 1.36 12.13 -12.27
CA ALA A 203 0.62 13.27 -11.76
C ALA A 203 -0.76 12.86 -11.21
N LEU A 204 -1.46 11.95 -11.88
CA LEU A 204 -2.73 11.40 -11.41
C LEU A 204 -2.56 10.63 -10.09
N LEU A 205 -1.56 9.75 -9.99
CA LEU A 205 -1.28 8.98 -8.77
C LEU A 205 -0.97 9.91 -7.58
N LEU A 206 -0.09 10.90 -7.79
CA LEU A 206 0.23 11.88 -6.76
C LEU A 206 -0.99 12.71 -6.36
N ARG A 207 -1.81 13.13 -7.32
CA ARG A 207 -3.06 13.86 -7.05
C ARG A 207 -4.04 13.03 -6.24
N LEU A 208 -4.19 11.73 -6.55
CA LEU A 208 -5.04 10.82 -5.80
C LEU A 208 -4.51 10.61 -4.38
N TYR A 209 -3.20 10.42 -4.22
CA TYR A 209 -2.57 10.33 -2.90
C TYR A 209 -2.82 11.58 -2.05
N VAL A 210 -2.57 12.77 -2.60
CA VAL A 210 -2.82 14.06 -1.93
C VAL A 210 -4.30 14.23 -1.61
N SER A 211 -5.21 13.80 -2.49
CA SER A 211 -6.65 13.80 -2.22
C SER A 211 -6.99 12.90 -1.02
N GLY A 212 -6.38 11.71 -0.92
CA GLY A 212 -6.52 10.82 0.23
C GLY A 212 -6.05 11.47 1.54
N VAL A 213 -4.89 12.13 1.53
CA VAL A 213 -4.35 12.88 2.68
C VAL A 213 -5.31 13.99 3.10
N ARG A 214 -5.78 14.81 2.14
CA ARG A 214 -6.70 15.94 2.41
C ARG A 214 -8.05 15.49 2.95
N ARG A 215 -8.51 14.29 2.59
CA ARG A 215 -9.77 13.69 3.09
C ARG A 215 -9.61 12.98 4.43
N GLY A 216 -8.43 12.98 5.04
CA GLY A 216 -8.20 12.36 6.35
C GLY A 216 -8.26 10.83 6.32
N GLN A 217 -7.73 10.21 5.25
CA GLN A 217 -7.60 8.75 5.19
C GLN A 217 -6.87 8.19 6.43
N PRO A 218 -7.22 6.96 6.87
CA PRO A 218 -6.49 6.27 7.92
C PRO A 218 -4.98 6.26 7.63
N VAL A 219 -4.17 6.54 8.66
CA VAL A 219 -2.72 6.73 8.52
C VAL A 219 -2.04 5.49 7.94
N GLU A 220 -2.57 4.31 8.26
CA GLU A 220 -2.04 3.01 7.85
C GLU A 220 -2.10 2.87 6.32
N LEU A 221 -3.20 3.33 5.72
CA LEU A 221 -3.38 3.33 4.27
C LEU A 221 -2.48 4.36 3.60
N LEU A 222 -2.31 5.54 4.22
CA LEU A 222 -1.46 6.62 3.69
C LEU A 222 0.02 6.27 3.74
N VAL A 223 0.49 5.65 4.83
CA VAL A 223 1.89 5.24 4.97
C VAL A 223 2.19 4.09 4.03
N TYR A 224 1.35 3.05 4.01
CA TYR A 224 1.51 1.94 3.08
C TYR A 224 1.56 2.43 1.62
N THR A 225 0.58 3.24 1.20
CA THR A 225 0.50 3.74 -0.18
C THR A 225 1.65 4.68 -0.50
N GLY A 226 2.05 5.54 0.44
CA GLY A 226 3.17 6.46 0.28
C GLY A 226 4.49 5.71 0.08
N VAL A 227 4.75 4.67 0.89
CA VAL A 227 5.96 3.85 0.75
C VAL A 227 5.94 3.07 -0.57
N VAL A 228 4.82 2.46 -0.95
CA VAL A 228 4.72 1.76 -2.25
C VAL A 228 4.93 2.71 -3.42
N LEU A 229 4.35 3.91 -3.40
CA LEU A 229 4.55 4.93 -4.43
C LEU A 229 6.00 5.43 -4.46
N ALA A 230 6.61 5.69 -3.30
CA ALA A 230 8.00 6.09 -3.21
C ALA A 230 8.93 5.02 -3.79
N LEU A 231 8.74 3.74 -3.44
CA LEU A 231 9.52 2.64 -3.99
C LEU A 231 9.30 2.50 -5.51
N ALA A 232 8.07 2.66 -6.00
CA ALA A 232 7.79 2.56 -7.44
C ALA A 232 8.45 3.70 -8.25
N LEU A 233 8.41 4.93 -7.73
CA LEU A 233 8.93 6.12 -8.41
C LEU A 233 10.45 6.26 -8.26
N CYS A 234 11.01 5.91 -7.10
CA CYS A 234 12.42 6.15 -6.74
C CYS A 234 13.35 4.93 -6.85
N ALA A 235 12.84 3.75 -7.23
CA ALA A 235 13.70 2.61 -7.52
C ALA A 235 14.38 2.77 -8.90
N SER A 236 15.69 2.55 -8.92
CA SER A 236 16.52 2.53 -10.12
C SER A 236 16.35 1.20 -10.86
N SER A 237 16.08 1.28 -12.17
CA SER A 237 15.94 0.17 -13.14
C SER A 237 14.58 -0.59 -13.20
N TYR A 238 14.39 -1.35 -14.29
CA TYR A 238 13.19 -2.16 -14.65
C TYR A 238 11.86 -1.40 -14.86
N PHE A 239 11.90 -0.34 -15.68
CA PHE A 239 10.75 0.53 -15.98
C PHE A 239 9.54 -0.16 -16.61
N GLY A 240 9.74 -1.19 -17.45
CA GLY A 240 8.65 -1.98 -18.02
C GLY A 240 7.85 -2.78 -16.98
N SER A 241 8.42 -3.05 -15.81
CA SER A 241 7.78 -3.83 -14.73
C SER A 241 7.12 -2.97 -13.64
N LYS A 242 7.34 -1.64 -13.64
CA LYS A 242 6.79 -0.73 -12.62
C LYS A 242 5.25 -0.72 -12.52
N PRO A 243 4.47 -0.87 -13.62
CA PRO A 243 3.02 -0.99 -13.50
C PRO A 243 2.60 -2.16 -12.58
N ARG A 244 3.33 -3.28 -12.63
CA ARG A 244 3.10 -4.47 -11.79
C ARG A 244 3.40 -4.20 -10.31
N LEU A 245 4.40 -3.37 -10.01
CA LEU A 245 4.73 -2.96 -8.64
C LEU A 245 3.68 -2.03 -8.02
N LEU A 246 2.82 -1.41 -8.84
CA LEU A 246 1.72 -0.56 -8.39
C LEU A 246 0.41 -1.33 -8.12
N LEU A 247 0.30 -2.60 -8.52
CA LEU A 247 -0.86 -3.45 -8.19
C LEU A 247 -1.23 -3.45 -6.70
N PRO A 248 -0.26 -3.51 -5.76
CA PRO A 248 -0.54 -3.49 -4.34
C PRO A 248 -0.92 -2.10 -3.82
N ALA A 249 -0.70 -1.02 -4.59
CA ALA A 249 -1.03 0.37 -4.21
C ALA A 249 -2.54 0.67 -4.29
N PHE A 250 -3.40 -0.33 -4.07
CA PHE A 250 -4.85 -0.20 -4.17
C PHE A 250 -5.46 0.96 -3.35
N PRO A 251 -4.94 1.40 -2.19
CA PRO A 251 -5.58 2.47 -1.46
C PRO A 251 -5.53 3.83 -2.18
N VAL A 252 -4.61 4.01 -3.14
CA VAL A 252 -4.55 5.20 -4.00
C VAL A 252 -5.81 5.33 -4.87
N LEU A 253 -6.52 4.21 -5.11
CA LEU A 253 -7.75 4.18 -5.90
C LEU A 253 -8.99 4.56 -5.07
N LEU A 254 -8.90 4.57 -3.73
CA LEU A 254 -10.06 4.82 -2.87
C LEU A 254 -10.71 6.19 -3.09
N PRO A 255 -9.98 7.32 -3.26
CA PRO A 255 -10.60 8.61 -3.55
C PRO A 255 -11.37 8.62 -4.88
N LEU A 256 -10.91 7.83 -5.87
CA LEU A 256 -11.56 7.65 -7.15
C LEU A 256 -12.78 6.73 -7.03
N ALA A 257 -12.67 5.63 -6.30
CA ALA A 257 -13.78 4.72 -5.99
C ALA A 257 -14.91 5.46 -5.26
N GLU A 258 -14.57 6.33 -4.32
CA GLU A 258 -15.53 7.18 -3.60
C GLU A 258 -16.21 8.19 -4.54
N ALA A 259 -15.48 8.78 -5.49
CA ALA A 259 -16.07 9.65 -6.51
C ALA A 259 -17.02 8.87 -7.44
N LEU A 260 -16.65 7.64 -7.81
CA LEU A 260 -17.45 6.77 -8.66
C LEU A 260 -18.71 6.25 -7.95
N ALA A 261 -18.63 6.00 -6.65
CA ALA A 261 -19.75 5.55 -5.83
C ALA A 261 -20.79 6.66 -5.58
N ARG A 262 -20.37 7.93 -5.61
CA ARG A 262 -21.25 9.10 -5.48
C ARG A 262 -21.89 9.54 -6.79
N SER A 263 -21.38 9.11 -7.93
CA SER A 263 -21.97 9.45 -9.23
C SER A 263 -23.17 8.56 -9.54
N ARG A 264 -24.01 8.97 -10.51
CA ARG A 264 -25.15 8.15 -10.96
C ARG A 264 -24.64 6.83 -11.51
N THR A 265 -25.30 5.72 -11.16
CA THR A 265 -24.92 4.35 -11.56
C THR A 265 -24.58 4.23 -13.04
N SER A 266 -25.35 4.88 -13.93
CA SER A 266 -25.08 4.87 -15.38
C SER A 266 -23.72 5.46 -15.75
N ARG A 267 -23.28 6.54 -15.07
CA ARG A 267 -21.96 7.14 -15.29
C ARG A 267 -20.85 6.24 -14.76
N SER A 268 -21.05 5.64 -13.58
CA SER A 268 -20.10 4.69 -13.01
C SER A 268 -19.90 3.47 -13.91
N VAL A 269 -21.00 2.93 -14.46
CA VAL A 269 -20.97 1.82 -15.43
C VAL A 269 -20.26 2.23 -16.70
N LEU A 270 -20.59 3.39 -17.29
CA LEU A 270 -19.95 3.87 -18.52
C LEU A 270 -18.44 4.07 -18.36
N VAL A 271 -18.01 4.71 -17.25
CA VAL A 271 -16.58 4.92 -16.97
C VAL A 271 -15.86 3.60 -16.77
N THR A 272 -16.46 2.66 -16.03
CA THR A 272 -15.85 1.35 -15.78
C THR A 272 -15.79 0.53 -17.08
N ALA A 273 -16.84 0.55 -17.90
CA ALA A 273 -16.87 -0.13 -19.19
C ALA A 273 -15.85 0.45 -20.17
N ALA A 274 -15.75 1.78 -20.25
CA ALA A 274 -14.74 2.45 -21.09
C ALA A 274 -13.32 2.08 -20.63
N LEU A 275 -13.07 2.08 -19.32
CA LEU A 275 -11.77 1.66 -18.77
C LEU A 275 -11.46 0.19 -19.07
N ALA A 276 -12.48 -0.68 -19.03
CA ALA A 276 -12.34 -2.10 -19.36
C ALA A 276 -12.01 -2.32 -20.84
N ILE A 277 -12.66 -1.57 -21.73
CA ILE A 277 -12.35 -1.62 -23.17
C ILE A 277 -10.91 -1.13 -23.42
N VAL A 278 -10.50 -0.01 -22.82
CA VAL A 278 -9.14 0.51 -22.95
C VAL A 278 -8.11 -0.50 -22.42
N SER A 279 -8.39 -1.11 -21.26
CA SER A 279 -7.57 -2.16 -20.67
C SER A 279 -7.47 -3.40 -21.58
N ALA A 280 -8.59 -3.85 -22.15
CA ALA A 280 -8.63 -4.99 -23.08
C ALA A 280 -7.86 -4.72 -24.37
N VAL A 281 -8.00 -3.52 -24.95
CA VAL A 281 -7.25 -3.10 -26.15
C VAL A 281 -5.75 -3.01 -25.85
N TYR A 282 -5.38 -2.41 -24.71
CA TYR A 282 -3.99 -2.35 -24.27
C TYR A 282 -3.41 -3.76 -24.05
N GLY A 283 -4.15 -4.65 -23.39
CA GLY A 283 -3.78 -6.05 -23.20
C GLY A 283 -3.61 -6.82 -24.50
N ALA A 284 -4.54 -6.65 -25.43
CA ALA A 284 -4.47 -7.26 -26.76
C ALA A 284 -3.26 -6.76 -27.55
N PHE A 285 -2.95 -5.45 -27.48
CA PHE A 285 -1.75 -4.89 -28.07
C PHE A 285 -0.47 -5.46 -27.43
N TRP A 286 -0.45 -5.64 -26.11
CA TRP A 286 0.69 -6.21 -25.39
C TRP A 286 0.92 -7.70 -25.70
N LEU A 287 -0.16 -8.45 -25.93
CA LEU A 287 -0.12 -9.88 -26.24
C LEU A 287 0.18 -10.18 -27.72
N ASN A 288 -0.22 -9.30 -28.63
CA ASN A 288 -0.08 -9.50 -30.08
C ASN A 288 1.00 -8.62 -30.73
N GLY A 289 1.54 -7.64 -30.01
CA GLY A 289 2.68 -6.84 -30.45
C GLY A 289 4.02 -7.52 -30.13
N SER A 290 5.11 -7.04 -30.71
CA SER A 290 6.43 -7.28 -30.14
C SER A 290 6.43 -6.69 -28.73
N GLY A 291 6.59 -7.53 -27.71
CA GLY A 291 6.72 -7.09 -26.33
C GLY A 291 7.73 -5.93 -26.21
N PRO A 292 7.65 -5.12 -25.14
CA PRO A 292 8.48 -3.92 -25.05
C PRO A 292 9.96 -4.26 -25.26
N PRO A 293 10.74 -3.39 -25.94
CA PRO A 293 12.18 -3.56 -26.08
C PRO A 293 12.89 -3.59 -24.71
#